data_AF-A0A959L4A4-F1
#
_entry.id   AF-A0A959L4A4-F1
#
_cell.length_a   1.000
_cell.length_b   1.000
_cell.length_c   1.000
_cell.angle_alpha   90.00
_cell.angle_beta   90.00
_cell.angle_gamma   90.00
#
_symmetry.space_group_name_H-M   'P 1'
#
loop_
_entity.id
_entity.type
_entity.pdbx_description
1 polymer ?
#
loop_
_entity_poly.entity_id
_entity_poly.type
_entity_poly.pdbx_seq_one_letter_code
_entity_poly.pdbx_strand_id
1 'polypeptide(L)'
;MKNFYFGLTLILLIILACNIEKKQNLLPADAPLSTTIDGIAYHSGNWAHPDYSEPFTFLGNHRLVIESSSDTGAVFVHLDWRRRDMHPEDKRMILINALTQDTVRNMMTLEVNNDFGNIIFEPQVGSSVYYLYYLPHTSTGKYYPKL
;
A
#
# COMPACT_ATOMS: atom_id res chain seq x y z
N MET A 1 -57.29 7.19 -30.72
CA MET A 1 -55.99 7.68 -31.22
C MET A 1 -54.98 7.99 -30.11
N LYS A 2 -55.32 8.72 -29.04
CA LYS A 2 -54.39 9.05 -27.93
C LYS A 2 -53.74 7.83 -27.23
N ASN A 3 -54.48 6.74 -27.04
CA ASN A 3 -53.98 5.54 -26.35
C ASN A 3 -52.95 4.73 -27.16
N PHE A 4 -52.96 4.87 -28.49
CA PHE A 4 -52.01 4.17 -29.36
C PHE A 4 -50.63 4.85 -29.34
N TYR A 5 -50.61 6.19 -29.33
CA TYR A 5 -49.37 6.96 -29.18
C TYR A 5 -48.75 6.79 -27.79
N PHE A 6 -49.55 6.66 -26.74
CA PHE A 6 -49.06 6.42 -25.38
C PHE A 6 -48.34 5.06 -25.24
N GLY A 7 -48.89 4.01 -25.87
CA GLY A 7 -48.25 2.70 -25.94
C GLY A 7 -46.93 2.72 -26.73
N LEU A 8 -46.90 3.44 -27.86
CA LEU A 8 -45.71 3.58 -28.69
C LEU A 8 -44.60 4.37 -27.97
N THR A 9 -44.95 5.42 -27.23
CA THR A 9 -43.98 6.19 -26.42
C THR A 9 -43.43 5.37 -25.24
N LEU A 10 -44.25 4.53 -24.62
CA LEU A 10 -43.82 3.67 -23.51
C LEU A 10 -42.86 2.57 -24.00
N ILE A 11 -43.14 1.99 -25.18
CA ILE A 11 -42.25 1.02 -25.81
C ILE A 11 -40.91 1.67 -26.19
N LEU A 12 -40.91 2.87 -26.77
CA LEU A 12 -39.69 3.59 -27.13
C LEU A 12 -38.81 3.90 -25.89
N LEU A 13 -39.41 4.24 -24.76
CA LEU A 13 -38.72 4.48 -23.48
C LEU A 13 -38.07 3.21 -22.90
N ILE A 14 -38.71 2.05 -23.05
CA ILE A 14 -38.18 0.77 -22.56
C ILE A 14 -36.97 0.33 -23.40
N ILE A 15 -36.99 0.55 -24.72
CA ILE A 15 -35.86 0.19 -25.61
C ILE A 15 -34.65 1.10 -25.33
N LEU A 16 -34.86 2.38 -25.00
CA LEU A 16 -33.76 3.27 -24.58
C LEU A 16 -33.14 2.89 -23.23
N ALA A 17 -33.90 2.30 -22.30
CA ALA A 17 -33.39 1.92 -20.98
C ALA A 17 -32.54 0.63 -21.00
N CYS A 18 -32.69 -0.23 -22.03
CA CYS A 18 -31.95 -1.50 -22.12
C CYS A 18 -30.50 -1.36 -22.63
N ASN A 19 -30.08 -0.21 -23.15
CA ASN A 19 -28.73 -0.03 -23.72
C ASN A 19 -27.70 0.55 -22.74
N ILE A 20 -27.98 0.59 -21.44
CA ILE A 20 -26.97 0.94 -20.44
C ILE A 20 -26.12 -0.31 -20.19
N GLU A 21 -25.17 -0.59 -21.07
CA GLU A 21 -24.06 -1.46 -20.70
C GLU A 21 -23.31 -0.80 -19.55
N LYS A 22 -23.47 -1.38 -18.35
CA LYS A 22 -22.52 -1.13 -17.26
C LYS A 22 -21.18 -1.67 -17.75
N LYS A 23 -20.33 -0.79 -18.28
CA LYS A 23 -18.93 -1.09 -18.50
C LYS A 23 -18.31 -1.28 -17.11
N GLN A 24 -18.43 -2.49 -16.57
CA GLN A 24 -17.66 -2.87 -15.42
C GLN A 24 -16.21 -2.82 -15.88
N ASN A 25 -15.43 -1.90 -15.33
CA ASN A 25 -13.98 -1.87 -15.53
C ASN A 25 -13.36 -3.05 -14.75
N LEU A 26 -13.77 -4.28 -15.08
CA LEU A 26 -13.08 -5.48 -14.67
C LEU A 26 -11.82 -5.53 -15.53
N LEU A 27 -10.69 -5.12 -14.97
CA LEU A 27 -9.41 -5.42 -15.58
C LEU A 27 -9.31 -6.96 -15.64
N PRO A 28 -9.00 -7.56 -16.81
CA PRO A 28 -8.64 -8.96 -16.87
C PRO A 28 -7.53 -9.23 -15.84
N ALA A 29 -7.57 -10.38 -15.16
CA ALA A 29 -6.54 -10.76 -14.18
C ALA A 29 -5.11 -10.69 -14.76
N ASP A 30 -5.00 -10.86 -16.08
CA ASP A 30 -3.74 -10.89 -16.82
C ASP A 30 -3.39 -9.55 -17.49
N ALA A 31 -4.20 -8.51 -17.30
CA ALA A 31 -3.86 -7.18 -17.81
C ALA A 31 -2.63 -6.65 -17.05
N PRO A 32 -1.63 -6.09 -17.74
CA PRO A 32 -0.48 -5.49 -17.08
C PRO A 32 -0.99 -4.34 -16.19
N LEU A 33 -0.94 -4.55 -14.88
CA LEU A 33 -1.28 -3.51 -13.92
C LEU A 33 -0.22 -2.41 -14.02
N SER A 34 -0.67 -1.15 -14.02
CA SER A 34 0.26 -0.04 -13.82
C SER A 34 0.98 -0.26 -12.50
N THR A 35 2.31 -0.25 -12.55
CA THR A 35 3.13 -0.25 -11.33
C THR A 35 3.04 1.09 -10.62
N THR A 36 2.56 2.15 -11.28
CA THR A 36 2.32 3.44 -10.64
C THR A 36 0.85 3.60 -10.29
N ILE A 37 0.55 3.78 -9.01
CA ILE A 37 -0.80 4.04 -8.49
C ILE A 37 -0.72 5.36 -7.72
N ASP A 38 -1.57 6.32 -8.07
CA ASP A 38 -1.61 7.65 -7.45
C ASP A 38 -0.24 8.37 -7.42
N GLY A 39 0.61 8.13 -8.43
CA GLY A 39 1.96 8.71 -8.53
C GLY A 39 3.04 7.95 -7.75
N ILE A 40 2.68 6.87 -7.04
CA ILE A 40 3.60 6.04 -6.26
C ILE A 40 3.96 4.80 -7.07
N ALA A 41 5.25 4.52 -7.20
CA ALA A 41 5.74 3.32 -7.86
C ALA A 41 5.73 2.11 -6.90
N TYR A 42 4.99 1.07 -7.27
CA TYR A 42 4.91 -0.22 -6.62
C TYR A 42 5.77 -1.24 -7.37
N HIS A 43 6.60 -1.95 -6.62
CA HIS A 43 7.43 -3.04 -7.12
C HIS A 43 7.33 -4.23 -6.19
N SER A 44 7.46 -5.44 -6.75
CA SER A 44 7.66 -6.64 -5.96
C SER A 44 9.10 -6.70 -5.47
N GLY A 45 9.30 -6.80 -4.17
CA GLY A 45 10.61 -7.10 -3.60
C GLY A 45 10.92 -8.59 -3.70
N ASN A 46 12.21 -8.92 -3.84
CA ASN A 46 12.71 -10.29 -3.75
C ASN A 46 13.71 -10.39 -2.59
N TRP A 47 13.20 -10.22 -1.37
CA TRP A 47 14.01 -10.36 -0.15
C TRP A 47 13.92 -11.79 0.37
N ALA A 48 14.95 -12.23 1.11
CA ALA A 48 14.96 -13.54 1.72
C ALA A 48 13.80 -13.68 2.71
N HIS A 49 13.04 -14.77 2.56
CA HIS A 49 11.98 -15.14 3.49
C HIS A 49 12.56 -16.06 4.58
N PRO A 50 12.05 -15.97 5.83
CA PRO A 50 12.47 -16.86 6.89
C PRO A 50 11.99 -18.29 6.63
N ASP A 51 12.60 -19.25 7.30
CA ASP A 51 12.03 -20.60 7.39
C ASP A 51 10.74 -20.53 8.22
N TYR A 52 9.61 -20.70 7.55
CA TYR A 52 8.28 -20.62 8.15
C TYR A 52 7.95 -21.80 9.09
N SER A 53 8.77 -22.85 9.10
CA SER A 53 8.59 -24.00 10.01
C SER A 53 9.14 -23.71 11.42
N GLU A 54 10.08 -22.79 11.55
CA GLU A 54 10.76 -22.43 12.78
C GLU A 54 10.30 -21.07 13.34
N PRO A 55 10.59 -20.74 14.62
CA PRO A 55 10.32 -19.40 15.15
C PRO A 55 11.13 -18.32 14.43
N PHE A 56 10.48 -17.22 14.03
CA PHE A 56 11.15 -16.12 13.34
C PHE A 56 10.55 -14.75 13.70
N THR A 57 11.36 -13.71 13.44
CA THR A 57 10.91 -12.31 13.41
C THR A 57 11.08 -11.78 11.99
N PHE A 58 10.09 -11.07 11.48
CA PHE A 58 10.11 -10.53 10.13
C PHE A 58 9.65 -9.08 10.10
N LEU A 59 10.28 -8.27 9.25
CA LEU A 59 9.98 -6.84 9.16
C LEU A 59 8.64 -6.55 8.48
N GLY A 60 8.10 -7.51 7.73
CA GLY A 60 6.81 -7.41 7.05
C GLY A 60 6.93 -7.64 5.55
N ASN A 61 5.79 -7.81 4.89
CA ASN A 61 5.72 -8.06 3.43
C ASN A 61 5.68 -6.77 2.61
N HIS A 62 5.65 -5.62 3.25
CA HIS A 62 5.58 -4.33 2.59
C HIS A 62 6.64 -3.39 3.16
N ARG A 63 7.25 -2.61 2.27
CA ARG A 63 8.15 -1.51 2.63
C ARG A 63 7.93 -0.32 1.72
N LEU A 64 8.13 0.87 2.25
CA LEU A 64 8.30 2.09 1.47
C LEU A 64 9.78 2.37 1.30
N VAL A 65 10.18 2.85 0.12
CA VAL A 65 11.52 3.33 -0.15
C VAL A 65 11.49 4.85 -0.03
N ILE A 66 12.26 5.39 0.90
CA ILE A 66 12.37 6.82 1.15
C ILE A 66 13.73 7.26 0.63
N GLU A 67 13.72 8.16 -0.34
CA GLU A 67 14.92 8.85 -0.82
C GLU A 67 14.99 10.22 -0.15
N SER A 68 16.08 10.48 0.57
CA SER A 68 16.33 11.75 1.24
C SER A 68 17.47 12.48 0.54
N SER A 69 17.26 13.76 0.25
CA SER A 69 18.31 14.67 -0.22
C SER A 69 19.14 15.26 0.93
N SER A 70 18.71 15.06 2.18
CA SER A 70 19.44 15.49 3.38
C SER A 70 19.96 14.28 4.15
N ASP A 71 21.22 14.34 4.58
CA ASP A 71 21.86 13.36 5.45
C ASP A 71 22.13 13.89 6.86
N THR A 72 21.60 15.08 7.19
CA THR A 72 21.68 15.71 8.52
C THR A 72 20.35 16.33 8.97
N GLY A 73 20.25 16.65 10.26
CA GLY A 73 19.11 17.35 10.85
C GLY A 73 17.90 16.45 11.06
N ALA A 74 16.70 16.95 10.75
CA ALA A 74 15.45 16.22 10.86
C ALA A 74 14.73 16.23 9.51
N VAL A 75 14.35 15.05 9.02
CA VAL A 75 13.65 14.86 7.76
C VAL A 75 12.21 14.47 8.05
N PHE A 76 11.27 15.31 7.60
CA PHE A 76 9.85 14.99 7.59
C PHE A 76 9.50 14.19 6.33
N VAL A 77 8.68 13.16 6.49
CA VAL A 77 8.20 12.35 5.36
C VAL A 77 6.70 12.13 5.48
N HIS A 78 5.99 12.45 4.40
CA HIS A 78 4.61 12.03 4.16
C HIS A 78 4.61 10.73 3.38
N LEU A 79 3.89 9.73 3.88
CA LEU A 79 3.90 8.36 3.38
C LEU A 79 2.49 8.01 2.93
N ASP A 80 2.26 8.07 1.63
CA ASP A 80 1.01 7.59 1.06
C ASP A 80 0.96 6.05 1.10
N TRP A 81 -0.07 5.50 1.74
CA TRP A 81 -0.32 4.05 1.76
C TRP A 81 -1.82 3.77 1.79
N ARG A 82 -2.22 2.50 1.67
CA ARG A 82 -3.62 2.11 1.92
C ARG A 82 -3.64 0.94 2.87
N ARG A 83 -3.75 1.25 4.17
CA ARG A 83 -3.86 0.29 5.25
C ARG A 83 -5.34 0.06 5.56
N ARG A 84 -5.71 -1.18 5.86
CA ARG A 84 -7.06 -1.55 6.30
C ARG A 84 -7.04 -2.06 7.74
N ASP A 85 -6.33 -1.35 8.60
CA ASP A 85 -6.27 -1.62 10.03
C ASP A 85 -7.42 -0.93 10.76
N MET A 86 -7.88 -1.52 11.87
CA MET A 86 -8.80 -0.87 12.82
C MET A 86 -8.12 0.23 13.64
N HIS A 87 -6.87 -0.05 14.06
CA HIS A 87 -6.00 0.84 14.84
C HIS A 87 -4.63 0.90 14.15
N PRO A 88 -4.51 1.63 13.03
CA PRO A 88 -3.25 1.72 12.29
C PRO A 88 -2.10 2.32 13.14
N GLU A 89 -2.43 3.21 14.08
CA GLU A 89 -1.54 3.90 15.02
C GLU A 89 -0.83 2.95 16.00
N ASP A 90 -1.46 1.83 16.34
CA ASP A 90 -0.91 0.82 17.26
C ASP A 90 0.10 -0.11 16.57
N LYS A 91 0.25 0.00 15.24
CA LYS A 91 1.16 -0.86 14.48
C LYS A 91 2.55 -0.26 14.45
N ARG A 92 3.54 -1.10 14.77
CA ARG A 92 4.94 -0.72 14.74
C ARG A 92 5.39 -0.38 13.31
N MET A 93 6.18 0.68 13.21
CA MET A 93 6.98 1.01 12.03
C MET A 93 8.47 0.86 12.36
N ILE A 94 9.25 0.35 11.40
CA ILE A 94 10.69 0.16 11.53
C ILE A 94 11.37 0.78 10.33
N LEU A 95 12.16 1.82 10.55
CA LEU A 95 12.97 2.46 9.52
C LEU A 95 14.37 1.86 9.50
N ILE A 96 14.79 1.33 8.36
CA ILE A 96 16.11 0.75 8.15
C ILE A 96 16.91 1.66 7.22
N ASN A 97 18.14 1.99 7.60
CA ASN A 97 19.08 2.65 6.72
C ASN A 97 19.56 1.66 5.65
N ALA A 98 19.34 1.97 4.37
CA ALA A 98 19.69 1.04 3.29
C ALA A 98 21.21 0.84 3.12
N LEU A 99 22.02 1.80 3.54
CA LEU A 99 23.47 1.71 3.47
C LEU A 99 24.03 0.80 4.57
N THR A 100 23.63 1.02 5.82
CA THR A 100 24.17 0.28 6.98
C THR A 100 23.40 -1.00 7.30
N GLN A 101 22.18 -1.14 6.79
CA GLN A 101 21.21 -2.18 7.16
C GLN A 101 20.78 -2.13 8.64
N ASP A 102 21.09 -1.03 9.34
CA ASP A 102 20.72 -0.83 10.74
C ASP A 102 19.39 -0.07 10.88
N THR A 103 18.73 -0.29 12.03
CA THR A 103 17.53 0.46 12.39
C THR A 103 17.86 1.90 12.75
N VAL A 104 17.16 2.85 12.13
CA VAL A 104 17.16 4.27 12.52
C VAL A 104 16.37 4.40 13.82
N ARG A 105 17.07 4.66 14.93
CA ARG A 105 16.44 4.72 16.26
C ARG A 105 15.78 6.07 16.55
N ASN A 106 16.33 7.14 16.00
CA ASN A 106 15.78 8.48 16.20
C ASN A 106 14.73 8.77 15.12
N MET A 107 13.55 8.17 15.30
CA MET A 107 12.37 8.37 14.46
C MET A 107 11.16 8.61 15.36
N MET A 108 10.34 9.58 14.97
CA MET A 108 9.06 9.88 15.60
C MET A 108 7.93 9.71 14.59
N THR A 109 6.85 9.08 15.04
CA THR A 109 5.58 9.04 14.31
C THR A 109 4.74 10.23 14.73
N LEU A 110 4.26 11.02 13.78
CA LEU A 110 3.41 12.18 14.05
C LEU A 110 1.93 11.84 13.90
N GLU A 111 1.59 11.16 12.82
CA GLU A 111 0.22 10.78 12.49
C GLU A 111 0.22 9.52 11.64
N VAL A 112 -0.71 8.61 11.90
CA VAL A 112 -0.87 7.38 11.13
C VAL A 112 -2.37 7.09 11.03
N ASN A 113 -2.83 6.85 9.82
CA ASN A 113 -4.19 6.39 9.56
C ASN A 113 -4.19 5.39 8.37
N ASN A 114 -5.38 5.09 7.85
CA ASN A 114 -5.57 4.14 6.76
C ASN A 114 -5.05 4.64 5.41
N ASP A 115 -4.91 5.95 5.21
CA ASP A 115 -4.56 6.57 3.93
C ASP A 115 -3.14 7.14 3.91
N PHE A 116 -2.57 7.49 5.06
CA PHE A 116 -1.19 7.97 5.12
C PHE A 116 -0.52 7.76 6.48
N GLY A 117 0.79 7.99 6.50
CA GLY A 117 1.60 8.17 7.70
C GLY A 117 2.51 9.38 7.59
N ASN A 118 2.71 10.10 8.69
CA ASN A 118 3.64 11.20 8.82
C ASN A 118 4.71 10.82 9.84
N ILE A 119 5.98 10.88 9.43
CA ILE A 119 7.12 10.62 10.31
C ILE A 119 8.13 11.76 10.25
N ILE A 120 8.92 11.88 11.30
CA ILE A 120 10.19 12.62 11.30
C ILE A 120 11.29 11.66 11.70
N PHE A 121 12.44 11.70 11.04
CA PHE A 121 13.62 10.96 11.47
C PHE A 121 14.90 11.76 11.31
N GLU A 122 15.93 11.38 12.06
CA GLU A 122 17.30 11.88 11.88
C GLU A 122 18.04 10.97 10.88
N PRO A 123 18.40 11.47 9.69
CA PRO A 123 19.22 10.72 8.75
C PRO A 123 20.66 10.58 9.25
N GLN A 124 21.41 9.68 8.62
CA GLN A 124 22.80 9.42 8.95
C GLN A 124 23.67 9.95 7.82
N VAL A 125 24.76 10.64 8.16
CA VAL A 125 25.72 11.20 7.21
C VAL A 125 26.13 10.16 6.16
N GLY A 126 26.06 10.55 4.88
CA GLY A 126 26.37 9.70 3.74
C GLY A 126 25.27 8.69 3.33
N SER A 127 24.12 8.68 4.00
CA SER A 127 22.98 7.82 3.65
C SER A 127 21.89 8.63 2.96
N SER A 128 21.35 8.10 1.86
CA SER A 128 20.30 8.76 1.06
C SER A 128 19.04 7.91 0.87
N VAL A 129 19.09 6.62 1.18
CA VAL A 129 17.97 5.69 0.99
C VAL A 129 17.64 4.99 2.30
N TYR A 130 16.35 4.91 2.58
CA TYR A 130 15.81 4.24 3.76
C TYR A 130 14.63 3.34 3.39
N TYR A 131 14.49 2.24 4.12
CA TYR A 131 13.37 1.31 3.99
C TYR A 131 12.49 1.40 5.21
N LEU A 132 11.28 1.91 5.04
CA LEU A 132 10.28 1.90 6.10
C LEU A 132 9.43 0.65 5.98
N TYR A 133 9.57 -0.26 6.93
CA TYR A 133 8.70 -1.41 7.07
C TYR A 133 7.54 -1.09 8.00
N TYR A 134 6.35 -1.56 7.63
CA TYR A 134 5.16 -1.49 8.46
C TYR A 134 4.56 -2.89 8.60
N LEU A 135 3.93 -3.16 9.75
CA LEU A 135 3.42 -4.48 10.14
C LEU A 135 4.50 -5.57 10.32
N PRO A 136 5.58 -5.29 11.09
CA PRO A 136 6.49 -6.35 11.49
C PRO A 136 5.75 -7.36 12.36
N HIS A 137 6.13 -8.64 12.24
CA HIS A 137 5.49 -9.71 12.98
C HIS A 137 6.50 -10.76 13.43
N THR A 138 6.10 -11.48 14.46
CA THR A 138 6.80 -12.66 14.94
C THR A 138 5.89 -13.87 14.78
N SER A 139 6.50 -15.02 14.54
CA SER A 139 5.81 -16.29 14.41
C SER A 139 6.53 -17.34 15.23
N THR A 140 5.79 -18.28 15.81
CA THR A 140 6.33 -19.49 16.44
C THR A 140 6.60 -20.60 15.42
N GLY A 141 6.33 -20.36 14.14
CA GLY A 141 6.49 -21.32 13.04
C GLY A 141 5.29 -22.28 12.91
N LYS A 142 5.53 -23.45 12.32
CA LYS A 142 4.65 -24.64 12.19
C LYS A 142 3.27 -24.49 11.50
N TYR A 143 2.56 -23.38 11.69
CA TYR A 143 1.19 -23.17 11.20
C TYR A 143 1.10 -22.17 10.03
N TYR A 144 2.23 -21.75 9.46
CA TYR A 144 2.22 -20.85 8.31
C TYR A 144 1.87 -21.61 7.02
N PRO A 145 1.00 -21.06 6.15
CA PRO A 145 0.76 -21.61 4.82
C PRO A 145 2.08 -21.75 4.04
N LYS A 146 2.27 -22.89 3.39
CA LYS A 146 3.41 -23.12 2.51
C LYS A 146 3.11 -22.49 1.16
N LEU A 147 4.07 -21.73 0.61
CA LEU A 147 4.03 -21.25 -0.78
C LEU A 147 4.22 -22.42 -1.75
#